data_AF-A0A929HCA1-F1
#
_entry.id   AF-A0A929HCA1-F1
#
_cell.length_a   1.000
_cell.length_b   1.000
_cell.length_c   1.000
_cell.angle_alpha   90.00
_cell.angle_beta   90.00
_cell.angle_gamma   90.00
#
_symmetry.space_group_name_H-M   'P 1'
#
loop_
_entity.id
_entity.type
_entity.pdbx_description
1 polymer ?
#
loop_
_entity_poly.entity_id
_entity_poly.type
_entity_poly.pdbx_seq_one_letter_code
_entity_poly.pdbx_strand_id
1 'polypeptide(L)'
;MPSNRREFIKKSAAATAVIGMSSPFSIMKGGILGANEKLVCGVIGVNGMGFSDLRAFLNQPNTECAALCDVDSNVLNKRIKDVEKIQGKAPKGYKDFRHLLEHQGLDVIIIGTPDHWHTIPFVYAAQEGYNIYCEKPLANTIEECNIMERAVQKYGNVVQIGQWQRSDKHWQDAIKYVHSGQLGKIRTVRAWSYQGWMKSVPVVADAPVPEGVDYDFWLGPATKRPINKNRFHFTFRWFWDYAGGMMTDWGVHIVDYALFGMNQYAPKSVMSMGGKFAYPDDACETPDTQQA
;
A
#
# COMPACT_ATOMS: atom_id res chain seq x y z
N MET A 1 -41.74 25.62 45.12
CA MET A 1 -41.22 26.46 44.02
C MET A 1 -41.14 25.62 42.76
N PRO A 2 -41.67 26.05 41.61
CA PRO A 2 -41.63 25.21 40.42
C PRO A 2 -40.20 25.20 39.87
N SER A 3 -39.60 24.01 39.83
CA SER A 3 -38.28 23.80 39.22
C SER A 3 -38.36 24.09 37.72
N ASN A 4 -37.47 24.96 37.26
CA ASN A 4 -37.44 25.41 35.87
C ASN A 4 -36.93 24.26 34.97
N ARG A 5 -37.73 23.85 33.98
CA ARG A 5 -37.40 22.78 33.03
C ARG A 5 -36.05 22.97 32.32
N ARG A 6 -35.51 24.20 32.25
CA ARG A 6 -34.17 24.49 31.70
C ARG A 6 -32.99 24.04 32.58
N GLU A 7 -33.13 23.96 33.90
CA GLU A 7 -32.05 23.46 34.77
C GLU A 7 -31.96 21.93 34.75
N PHE A 8 -33.09 21.23 34.61
CA PHE A 8 -33.13 19.78 34.51
C PHE A 8 -32.38 19.28 33.26
N ILE A 9 -32.62 19.91 32.11
CA ILE A 9 -31.94 19.56 30.85
C ILE A 9 -30.43 19.88 30.91
N LYS A 10 -30.03 20.98 31.57
CA LYS A 10 -28.61 21.29 31.78
C LYS A 10 -27.91 20.28 32.72
N LYS A 11 -28.61 19.73 33.71
CA LYS A 11 -28.06 18.71 34.61
C LYS A 11 -28.08 17.30 33.99
N SER A 12 -28.94 17.01 33.02
CA SER A 12 -28.94 15.73 32.29
C SER A 12 -27.82 15.60 31.25
N ALA A 13 -27.26 16.71 30.75
CA ALA A 13 -26.16 16.66 29.77
C ALA A 13 -24.77 16.39 30.39
N ALA A 14 -24.62 16.50 31.70
CA ALA A 14 -23.34 16.35 32.39
C ALA A 14 -23.14 14.98 33.08
N ALA A 15 -24.11 14.06 32.99
CA ALA A 15 -24.15 12.86 33.83
C ALA A 15 -24.31 11.52 33.08
N THR A 16 -24.07 11.48 31.76
CA THR A 16 -24.13 10.21 31.00
C THR A 16 -22.76 9.83 30.44
N ALA A 17 -22.23 8.75 31.01
CA ALA A 17 -21.19 7.86 30.48
C ALA A 17 -19.71 8.31 30.59
N VAL A 18 -19.24 8.41 31.83
CA VAL A 18 -17.97 7.76 32.20
C VAL A 18 -18.30 6.30 32.55
N ILE A 19 -17.47 5.38 32.06
CA ILE A 19 -17.43 3.90 32.22
C ILE A 19 -17.89 3.13 30.98
N GLY A 20 -16.88 2.79 30.17
CA GLY A 20 -16.93 1.88 29.04
C GLY A 20 -15.51 1.52 28.58
N MET A 21 -14.78 0.81 29.45
CA MET A 21 -13.70 -0.14 29.16
C MET A 21 -12.47 0.37 28.37
N SER A 22 -11.38 0.57 29.11
CA SER A 22 -9.99 0.20 28.75
C SER A 22 -9.75 -0.24 27.29
N SER A 23 -9.35 0.71 26.45
CA SER A 23 -8.38 0.40 25.40
C SER A 23 -7.07 1.09 25.78
N PRO A 24 -5.93 0.37 25.80
CA PRO A 24 -4.63 1.00 25.92
C PRO A 24 -4.31 1.62 24.55
N PHE A 25 -5.03 2.66 24.14
CA PHE A 25 -4.59 3.45 22.99
C PHE A 25 -3.37 4.23 23.43
N SER A 26 -2.23 3.69 23.02
CA SER A 26 -0.89 4.20 23.16
C SER A 26 -0.86 5.72 23.03
N ILE A 27 -0.37 6.35 24.09
CA ILE A 27 0.16 7.71 24.04
C ILE A 27 1.18 7.73 22.89
N MET A 28 0.91 8.51 21.84
CA MET A 28 1.86 8.77 20.75
C MET A 28 3.18 9.23 21.37
N LYS A 29 4.17 8.32 21.42
CA LYS A 29 5.56 8.69 21.68
C LYS A 29 6.15 9.21 20.38
N GLY A 30 5.83 10.47 20.05
CA GLY A 30 6.58 11.23 19.06
C GLY A 30 7.94 11.63 19.62
N GLY A 31 8.83 10.66 19.82
CA GLY A 31 10.25 10.90 20.05
C GLY A 31 11.00 10.75 18.73
N ILE A 32 11.89 11.69 18.42
CA ILE A 32 12.90 11.48 17.37
C ILE A 32 13.72 10.28 17.83
N LEU A 33 13.65 9.18 17.08
CA LEU A 33 14.46 8.00 17.38
C LEU A 33 15.92 8.43 17.44
N GLY A 34 16.58 8.17 18.56
CA GLY A 34 18.00 8.50 18.72
C GLY A 34 18.83 7.76 17.67
N ALA A 35 19.99 8.27 17.27
CA ALA A 35 20.87 7.64 16.28
C ALA A 35 21.32 6.19 16.63
N ASN A 36 21.02 5.74 17.85
CA ASN A 36 21.30 4.39 18.37
C ASN A 36 20.03 3.51 18.51
N GLU A 37 18.84 4.02 18.21
CA GLU A 37 17.61 3.25 18.31
C GLU A 37 17.36 2.45 17.03
N LYS A 38 17.10 1.16 17.20
CA LYS A 38 16.83 0.22 16.12
C LYS A 38 15.37 0.34 15.69
N LEU A 39 15.14 0.52 14.40
CA LEU A 39 13.81 0.46 13.78
C LEU A 39 13.44 -0.99 13.44
N VAL A 40 12.34 -1.47 14.00
CA VAL A 40 11.85 -2.84 13.82
C VAL A 40 10.60 -2.83 12.94
N CYS A 41 10.62 -3.58 11.85
CA CYS A 41 9.48 -3.68 10.94
C CYS A 41 8.75 -5.02 11.02
N GLY A 42 7.46 -4.98 10.69
CA GLY A 42 6.66 -6.11 10.24
C GLY A 42 6.25 -5.92 8.78
N VAL A 43 6.07 -7.01 8.04
CA VAL A 43 5.71 -6.94 6.60
C VAL A 43 4.47 -7.77 6.31
N ILE A 44 3.49 -7.17 5.63
CA ILE A 44 2.25 -7.81 5.17
C ILE A 44 2.30 -7.91 3.63
N GLY A 45 2.28 -9.14 3.12
CA GLY A 45 2.57 -9.44 1.71
C GLY A 45 4.08 -9.42 1.45
N VAL A 46 4.69 -10.59 1.39
CA VAL A 46 6.17 -10.73 1.44
C VAL A 46 6.74 -11.38 0.18
N ASN A 47 5.97 -11.39 -0.91
CA ASN A 47 6.50 -11.71 -2.23
C ASN A 47 7.00 -10.43 -2.94
N GLY A 48 7.36 -10.52 -4.23
CA GLY A 48 7.50 -9.39 -5.15
C GLY A 48 8.06 -8.09 -4.56
N MET A 49 7.25 -7.03 -4.58
CA MET A 49 7.62 -5.70 -4.10
C MET A 49 7.76 -5.65 -2.58
N GLY A 50 6.83 -6.22 -1.79
CA GLY A 50 6.94 -6.20 -0.32
C GLY A 50 8.27 -6.78 0.21
N PHE A 51 8.83 -7.80 -0.45
CA PHE A 51 10.17 -8.28 -0.11
C PHE A 51 11.31 -7.39 -0.62
N SER A 52 11.11 -6.70 -1.75
CA SER A 52 12.08 -5.75 -2.26
C SER A 52 12.17 -4.51 -1.37
N ASP A 53 11.03 -4.02 -0.88
CA ASP A 53 10.93 -2.94 0.10
C ASP A 53 11.57 -3.34 1.42
N LEU A 54 11.29 -4.56 1.90
CA LEU A 54 11.94 -5.10 3.09
C LEU A 54 13.47 -5.16 2.94
N ARG A 55 13.98 -5.61 1.79
CA ARG A 55 15.42 -5.61 1.56
C ARG A 55 16.00 -4.20 1.55
N ALA A 56 15.31 -3.24 0.95
CA ALA A 56 15.75 -1.84 0.96
C ALA A 56 15.77 -1.27 2.40
N PHE A 57 14.78 -1.62 3.23
CA PHE A 57 14.71 -1.28 4.64
C PHE A 57 15.88 -1.90 5.42
N LEU A 58 16.10 -3.22 5.30
CA LEU A 58 17.18 -3.94 5.98
C LEU A 58 18.59 -3.55 5.53
N ASN A 59 18.71 -2.87 4.39
CA ASN A 59 19.99 -2.32 3.92
C ASN A 59 20.34 -0.98 4.59
N GLN A 60 19.43 -0.40 5.39
CA GLN A 60 19.72 0.76 6.22
C GLN A 60 20.33 0.34 7.56
N PRO A 61 21.24 1.15 8.14
CA PRO A 61 21.76 0.87 9.47
C PRO A 61 20.65 0.86 10.52
N ASN A 62 20.85 0.09 11.59
CA ASN A 62 19.94 0.00 12.74
C ASN A 62 18.50 -0.40 12.37
N THR A 63 18.33 -1.34 11.43
CA THR A 63 17.02 -1.90 11.08
C THR A 63 16.94 -3.40 11.38
N GLU A 64 15.74 -3.89 11.68
CA GLU A 64 15.43 -5.31 11.87
C GLU A 64 14.02 -5.62 11.37
N CYS A 65 13.81 -6.86 10.94
CA CYS A 65 12.51 -7.42 10.63
C CYS A 65 12.13 -8.44 11.70
N ALA A 66 11.07 -8.19 12.47
CA ALA A 66 10.64 -9.11 13.52
C ALA A 66 9.47 -10.00 13.08
N ALA A 67 8.67 -9.58 12.10
CA ALA A 67 7.48 -10.30 11.67
C ALA A 67 7.23 -10.26 10.16
N LEU A 68 6.80 -11.39 9.59
CA LEU A 68 6.37 -11.51 8.19
C LEU A 68 4.97 -12.12 8.14
N CYS A 69 4.14 -11.65 7.21
CA CYS A 69 2.79 -12.17 6.98
C CYS A 69 2.54 -12.45 5.50
N ASP A 70 2.11 -13.68 5.19
CA ASP A 70 1.63 -14.04 3.86
C ASP A 70 0.60 -15.17 3.93
N VAL A 71 -0.40 -15.12 3.06
CA VAL A 71 -1.43 -16.15 2.93
C VAL A 71 -0.91 -17.38 2.18
N ASP A 72 0.18 -17.24 1.43
CA ASP A 72 0.90 -18.35 0.79
C ASP A 72 2.03 -18.85 1.70
N SER A 73 1.83 -20.03 2.28
CA SER A 73 2.79 -20.66 3.19
C SER A 73 4.14 -20.95 2.51
N ASN A 74 4.16 -21.17 1.20
CA ASN A 74 5.39 -21.41 0.44
C ASN A 74 6.23 -20.14 0.34
N VAL A 75 5.57 -19.01 0.07
CA VAL A 75 6.21 -17.68 0.08
C VAL A 75 6.69 -17.36 1.49
N LEU A 76 5.83 -17.49 2.50
CA LEU A 76 6.17 -17.15 3.88
C LEU A 76 7.41 -17.92 4.38
N ASN A 77 7.41 -19.25 4.22
CA ASN A 77 8.50 -20.11 4.68
C ASN A 77 9.82 -19.81 3.96
N LYS A 78 9.76 -19.50 2.66
CA LYS A 78 10.94 -19.07 1.89
C LYS A 78 11.50 -17.76 2.44
N ARG A 79 10.63 -16.79 2.70
CA ARG A 79 11.04 -15.43 3.07
C ARG A 79 11.54 -15.31 4.50
N ILE A 80 11.02 -16.12 5.42
CA ILE A 80 11.61 -16.27 6.76
C ILE A 80 13.08 -16.67 6.66
N LYS A 81 13.40 -17.68 5.83
CA LYS A 81 14.78 -18.12 5.61
C LYS A 81 15.64 -17.07 4.91
N ASP A 82 15.07 -16.34 3.95
CA ASP A 82 15.80 -15.27 3.26
C ASP A 82 16.15 -14.13 4.23
N VAL A 83 15.22 -13.72 5.10
CA VAL A 83 15.48 -12.68 6.12
C VAL A 83 16.47 -13.16 7.17
N GLU A 84 16.35 -14.41 7.65
CA GLU A 84 17.31 -14.98 8.59
C GLU A 84 18.74 -14.90 8.09
N LYS A 85 18.97 -15.15 6.79
CA LYS A 85 20.28 -15.00 6.15
C LYS A 85 20.77 -13.55 6.10
N ILE A 86 19.86 -12.57 5.98
CA ILE A 86 20.20 -11.15 5.88
C ILE A 86 20.60 -10.58 7.24
N GLN A 87 19.79 -10.83 8.27
CA GLN A 87 19.95 -10.19 9.58
C GLN A 87 20.44 -11.12 10.70
N GLY A 88 20.66 -12.41 10.41
CA GLY A 88 21.14 -13.42 11.36
C GLY A 88 20.09 -13.96 12.34
N LYS A 89 18.83 -13.54 12.23
CA LYS A 89 17.71 -13.94 13.10
C LYS A 89 16.44 -14.12 12.28
N ALA A 90 15.79 -15.27 12.42
CA ALA A 90 14.53 -15.53 11.74
C ALA A 90 13.39 -14.63 12.28
N PRO A 91 12.63 -13.95 11.40
CA PRO A 91 11.41 -13.26 11.81
C PRO A 91 10.30 -14.27 12.11
N LYS A 92 9.31 -13.88 12.92
CA LYS A 92 8.12 -14.70 13.17
C LYS A 92 7.18 -14.64 11.96
N GLY A 93 6.74 -15.80 11.50
CA GLY A 93 5.76 -15.93 10.40
C GLY A 93 4.32 -15.90 10.88
N TYR A 94 3.46 -15.23 10.12
CA TYR A 94 2.02 -15.13 10.31
C TYR A 94 1.29 -15.42 9.00
N LYS A 95 0.11 -16.03 9.07
CA LYS A 95 -0.78 -16.22 7.90
C LYS A 95 -1.89 -15.18 7.83
N ASP A 96 -2.05 -14.41 8.90
CA ASP A 96 -3.07 -13.39 9.05
C ASP A 96 -2.44 -12.12 9.60
N PHE A 97 -2.65 -11.02 8.89
CA PHE A 97 -2.04 -9.74 9.25
C PHE A 97 -2.51 -9.23 10.61
N ARG A 98 -3.73 -9.59 11.04
CA ARG A 98 -4.28 -9.19 12.34
C ARG A 98 -3.41 -9.68 13.48
N HIS A 99 -2.93 -10.92 13.39
CA HIS A 99 -2.00 -11.50 14.38
C HIS A 99 -0.58 -10.95 14.26
N LEU A 100 -0.16 -10.50 13.07
CA LEU A 100 1.10 -9.77 12.93
C LEU A 100 1.03 -8.42 13.65
N LEU A 101 -0.09 -7.71 13.57
CA LEU A 101 -0.28 -6.42 14.23
C LEU A 101 -0.31 -6.53 15.77
N GLU A 102 -0.59 -7.71 16.32
CA GLU A 102 -0.48 -8.01 17.76
C GLU A 102 0.99 -8.22 18.22
N HIS A 103 1.95 -8.33 17.28
CA HIS A 103 3.35 -8.56 17.59
C HIS A 103 3.96 -7.35 18.29
N GLN A 104 4.47 -7.56 19.50
CA GLN A 104 5.02 -6.49 20.33
C GLN A 104 6.37 -6.01 19.80
N GLY A 105 6.58 -4.68 19.83
CA GLY A 105 7.87 -4.06 19.50
C GLY A 105 8.10 -3.82 18.00
N LEU A 106 7.04 -3.75 17.19
CA LEU A 106 7.13 -3.23 15.81
C LEU A 106 6.99 -1.70 15.82
N ASP A 107 7.79 -1.02 15.00
CA ASP A 107 7.72 0.44 14.80
C ASP A 107 7.05 0.81 13.47
N VAL A 108 7.24 -0.04 12.45
CA VAL A 108 6.80 0.20 11.07
C VAL A 108 6.15 -1.04 10.48
N ILE A 109 5.03 -0.85 9.78
CA ILE A 109 4.40 -1.89 8.96
C ILE A 109 4.64 -1.58 7.49
N ILE A 110 5.28 -2.50 6.79
CA ILE A 110 5.44 -2.48 5.33
C ILE A 110 4.30 -3.29 4.72
N ILE A 111 3.52 -2.68 3.82
CA ILE A 111 2.39 -3.30 3.13
C ILE A 111 2.75 -3.44 1.65
N GLY A 112 3.00 -4.68 1.23
CA GLY A 112 3.33 -5.06 -0.15
C GLY A 112 2.35 -6.10 -0.71
N THR A 113 1.08 -5.99 -0.33
CA THR A 113 0.00 -6.85 -0.81
C THR A 113 -0.40 -6.50 -2.24
N PRO A 114 -1.29 -7.27 -2.89
CA PRO A 114 -2.00 -6.79 -4.07
C PRO A 114 -2.83 -5.52 -3.79
N ASP A 115 -3.14 -4.76 -4.84
CA ASP A 115 -3.79 -3.44 -4.75
C ASP A 115 -5.15 -3.49 -4.03
N HIS A 116 -5.97 -4.53 -4.30
CA HIS A 116 -7.26 -4.76 -3.62
C HIS A 116 -7.15 -5.00 -2.12
N TRP A 117 -5.94 -5.25 -1.63
CA TRP A 117 -5.67 -5.50 -0.22
C TRP A 117 -5.04 -4.31 0.50
N HIS A 118 -4.58 -3.25 -0.15
CA HIS A 118 -3.84 -2.20 0.57
C HIS A 118 -4.64 -1.54 1.70
N THR A 119 -5.88 -1.17 1.42
CA THR A 119 -6.74 -0.37 2.31
C THR A 119 -6.93 -0.98 3.70
N ILE A 120 -7.21 -2.28 3.77
CA ILE A 120 -7.63 -2.96 5.00
C ILE A 120 -6.49 -3.04 6.04
N PRO A 121 -5.37 -3.76 5.77
CA PRO A 121 -4.18 -3.79 6.63
C PRO A 121 -3.63 -2.40 6.92
N PHE A 122 -3.73 -1.45 5.98
CA PHE A 122 -3.31 -0.07 6.23
C PHE A 122 -4.12 0.59 7.34
N VAL A 123 -5.46 0.54 7.26
CA VAL A 123 -6.33 1.15 8.27
C VAL A 123 -6.16 0.48 9.62
N TYR A 124 -6.00 -0.86 9.64
CA TYR A 124 -5.74 -1.60 10.87
C TYR A 124 -4.38 -1.21 11.48
N ALA A 125 -3.31 -1.15 10.68
CA ALA A 125 -2.00 -0.71 11.15
C ALA A 125 -2.04 0.74 11.67
N ALA A 126 -2.78 1.61 10.99
CA ALA A 126 -2.97 3.00 11.39
C ALA A 126 -3.67 3.08 12.76
N GLN A 127 -4.74 2.32 12.93
CA GLN A 127 -5.49 2.23 14.19
C GLN A 127 -4.61 1.75 15.34
N GLU A 128 -3.76 0.75 15.12
CA GLU A 128 -2.83 0.25 16.15
C GLU A 128 -1.65 1.21 16.43
N GLY A 129 -1.57 2.34 15.71
CA GLY A 129 -0.59 3.40 15.94
C GLY A 129 0.77 3.17 15.29
N TYR A 130 0.88 2.21 14.36
CA TYR A 130 2.13 1.95 13.65
C TYR A 130 2.43 3.05 12.61
N ASN A 131 3.72 3.27 12.33
CA ASN A 131 4.11 3.98 11.11
C ASN A 131 3.96 3.03 9.91
N ILE A 132 3.68 3.57 8.73
CA ILE A 132 3.28 2.75 7.58
C ILE A 132 4.10 3.10 6.35
N TYR A 133 4.67 2.08 5.73
CA TYR A 133 5.06 2.12 4.32
C TYR A 133 4.08 1.27 3.54
N CYS A 134 3.44 1.82 2.50
CA CYS A 134 2.52 1.07 1.65
C CYS A 134 2.95 1.18 0.19
N GLU A 135 2.96 0.06 -0.52
CA GLU A 135 3.24 0.06 -1.95
C GLU A 135 2.19 0.84 -2.74
N LYS A 136 2.62 1.23 -3.93
CA LYS A 136 1.75 1.78 -4.97
C LYS A 136 1.15 0.64 -5.81
N PRO A 137 0.04 0.88 -6.52
CA PRO A 137 -0.88 2.01 -6.38
C PRO A 137 -1.59 1.96 -5.02
N LEU A 138 -2.03 3.12 -4.50
CA LEU A 138 -2.49 3.22 -3.11
C LEU A 138 -3.68 2.30 -2.78
N ALA A 139 -4.67 2.23 -3.67
CA ALA A 139 -5.87 1.39 -3.53
C ALA A 139 -6.57 1.22 -4.89
N ASN A 140 -7.68 0.46 -4.92
CA ASN A 140 -8.45 0.20 -6.14
C ASN A 140 -9.56 1.21 -6.41
N THR A 141 -9.92 2.04 -5.43
CA THR A 141 -10.92 3.08 -5.60
C THR A 141 -10.51 4.39 -4.91
N ILE A 142 -11.08 5.50 -5.38
CA ILE A 142 -10.87 6.81 -4.74
C ILE A 142 -11.41 6.79 -3.30
N GLU A 143 -12.52 6.11 -3.04
CA GLU A 143 -13.08 6.08 -1.69
C GLU A 143 -12.20 5.30 -0.72
N GLU A 144 -11.55 4.23 -1.16
CA GLU A 144 -10.53 3.56 -0.35
C GLU A 144 -9.36 4.48 0.00
N CYS A 145 -8.85 5.25 -0.97
CA CYS A 145 -7.84 6.28 -0.71
C CYS A 145 -8.32 7.29 0.34
N ASN A 146 -9.58 7.76 0.24
CA ASN A 146 -10.17 8.68 1.22
C ASN A 146 -10.28 8.03 2.61
N ILE A 147 -10.63 6.73 2.69
CA ILE A 147 -10.66 5.99 3.95
C ILE A 147 -9.27 5.95 4.58
N MET A 148 -8.23 5.66 3.80
CA MET A 148 -6.85 5.62 4.27
C MET A 148 -6.39 7.01 4.76
N GLU A 149 -6.68 8.07 4.01
CA GLU A 149 -6.38 9.45 4.43
C GLU A 149 -7.06 9.79 5.76
N ARG A 150 -8.36 9.50 5.90
CA ARG A 150 -9.11 9.73 7.15
C ARG A 150 -8.52 8.94 8.32
N ALA A 151 -8.05 7.72 8.09
CA ALA A 151 -7.40 6.92 9.12
C ALA A 151 -6.10 7.59 9.61
N VAL A 152 -5.23 8.04 8.69
CA VAL A 152 -4.00 8.76 9.04
C VAL A 152 -4.30 10.05 9.79
N GLN A 153 -5.28 10.84 9.33
CA GLN A 153 -5.69 12.08 10.00
C GLN A 153 -6.23 11.82 11.42
N LYS A 154 -6.93 10.70 11.62
CA LYS A 154 -7.52 10.33 12.91
C LYS A 154 -6.48 9.82 13.91
N TYR A 155 -5.53 9.00 13.46
CA TYR A 155 -4.59 8.29 14.34
C TYR A 155 -3.18 8.91 14.38
N GLY A 156 -2.85 9.82 13.44
CA GLY A 156 -1.62 10.61 13.46
C GLY A 156 -0.36 9.88 13.00
N ASN A 157 -0.50 8.80 12.24
CA ASN A 157 0.63 7.97 11.79
C ASN A 157 1.57 8.71 10.84
N VAL A 158 2.86 8.38 10.87
CA VAL A 158 3.77 8.72 9.76
C VAL A 158 3.58 7.71 8.65
N VAL A 159 3.31 8.21 7.44
CA VAL A 159 3.02 7.37 6.27
C VAL A 159 3.89 7.74 5.09
N GLN A 160 4.42 6.73 4.41
CA GLN A 160 5.08 6.83 3.12
C GLN A 160 4.43 5.87 2.12
N ILE A 161 4.10 6.38 0.94
CA ILE A 161 3.62 5.55 -0.18
C ILE A 161 4.79 5.27 -1.12
N GLY A 162 4.81 4.09 -1.77
CA GLY A 162 5.88 3.57 -2.62
C GLY A 162 6.18 4.33 -3.93
N GLN A 163 6.05 5.65 -3.94
CA GLN A 163 6.51 6.55 -5.03
C GLN A 163 8.03 6.75 -4.97
N TRP A 164 8.79 5.65 -4.97
CA TRP A 164 10.23 5.61 -4.73
C TRP A 164 11.04 6.50 -5.67
N GLN A 165 10.57 6.77 -6.89
CA GLN A 165 11.24 7.64 -7.86
C GLN A 165 11.54 9.04 -7.29
N ARG A 166 10.71 9.56 -6.39
CA ARG A 166 10.95 10.87 -5.74
C ARG A 166 12.24 10.89 -4.89
N SER A 167 12.72 9.73 -4.47
CA SER A 167 13.90 9.59 -3.61
C SER A 167 15.21 9.41 -4.38
N ASP A 168 15.16 9.06 -5.67
CA ASP A 168 16.40 8.86 -6.43
C ASP A 168 17.04 10.18 -6.85
N LYS A 169 18.37 10.23 -6.78
CA LYS A 169 19.14 11.45 -7.07
C LYS A 169 18.89 12.01 -8.48
N HIS A 170 18.82 11.16 -9.51
CA HIS A 170 18.61 11.63 -10.88
C HIS A 170 17.24 12.30 -11.06
N TRP A 171 16.21 11.76 -10.41
CA TRP A 171 14.88 12.37 -10.35
C TRP A 171 14.90 13.67 -9.53
N GLN A 172 15.58 13.72 -8.40
CA GLN A 172 15.70 14.98 -7.65
C GLN A 172 16.41 16.08 -8.45
N ASP A 173 17.47 15.73 -9.19
CA ASP A 173 18.22 16.68 -10.01
C ASP A 173 17.39 17.20 -11.19
N ALA A 174 16.60 16.34 -11.84
CA ALA A 174 15.69 16.76 -12.90
C ALA A 174 14.57 17.68 -12.38
N ILE A 175 13.98 17.42 -11.21
CA ILE A 175 13.01 18.34 -10.58
C ILE A 175 13.65 19.70 -10.27
N LYS A 176 14.84 19.70 -9.67
CA LYS A 176 15.58 20.95 -9.38
C LYS A 176 15.81 21.77 -10.64
N TYR A 177 16.15 21.11 -11.75
CA TYR A 177 16.34 21.79 -13.02
C TYR A 177 15.04 22.40 -13.55
N VAL A 178 13.94 21.64 -13.53
CA VAL A 178 12.60 22.13 -13.90
C VAL A 178 12.20 23.34 -13.06
N HIS A 179 12.39 23.27 -11.74
CA HIS A 179 12.04 24.34 -10.79
C HIS A 179 13.00 25.53 -10.82
N SER A 180 14.21 25.38 -11.38
CA SER A 180 15.17 26.50 -11.51
C SER A 180 14.70 27.60 -12.47
N GLY A 181 13.68 27.33 -13.31
CA GLY A 181 13.17 28.26 -14.31
C GLY A 181 13.99 28.32 -15.61
N GLN A 182 15.09 27.56 -15.72
CA GLN A 182 15.93 27.52 -16.92
C GLN A 182 15.21 27.02 -18.18
N LEU A 183 14.13 26.24 -18.02
CA LEU A 183 13.26 25.79 -19.12
C LEU A 183 12.28 26.87 -19.60
N GLY A 184 12.21 28.02 -18.93
CA GLY A 184 11.20 29.04 -19.17
C GLY A 184 9.79 28.58 -18.80
N LYS A 185 8.78 29.15 -19.46
CA LYS A 185 7.37 28.83 -19.19
C LYS A 185 6.97 27.51 -19.87
N ILE A 186 6.79 26.47 -19.06
CA ILE A 186 6.32 25.17 -19.53
C ILE A 186 4.85 25.28 -19.96
N ARG A 187 4.55 24.82 -21.19
CA ARG A 187 3.18 24.76 -21.73
C ARG A 187 2.64 23.35 -21.91
N THR A 188 3.52 22.38 -22.10
CA THR A 188 3.15 20.99 -22.37
C THR A 188 4.15 20.09 -21.66
N VAL A 189 3.63 19.10 -20.93
CA VAL A 189 4.42 17.98 -20.42
C VAL A 189 3.93 16.72 -21.13
N ARG A 190 4.85 15.89 -21.59
CA ARG A 190 4.56 14.60 -22.20
C ARG A 190 5.33 13.55 -21.43
N ALA A 191 4.64 12.50 -21.02
CA ALA A 191 5.22 11.41 -20.27
C ALA A 191 4.67 10.11 -20.83
N TRP A 192 5.49 9.06 -20.90
CA TRP A 192 5.13 7.80 -21.52
C TRP A 192 5.90 6.65 -20.88
N SER A 193 5.33 5.46 -20.94
CA SER A 193 5.98 4.20 -20.55
C SER A 193 5.78 3.19 -21.66
N TYR A 194 6.87 2.57 -22.12
CA TYR A 194 6.84 1.48 -23.08
C TYR A 194 7.42 0.24 -22.42
N GLN A 195 6.60 -0.80 -22.25
CA GLN A 195 7.03 -2.03 -21.61
C GLN A 195 7.35 -3.12 -22.62
N GLY A 196 8.64 -3.25 -22.95
CA GLY A 196 9.11 -4.31 -23.86
C GLY A 196 9.07 -5.72 -23.27
N TRP A 197 8.90 -5.86 -21.95
CA TRP A 197 8.83 -7.16 -21.26
C TRP A 197 7.41 -7.72 -21.14
N MET A 198 6.38 -6.89 -21.35
CA MET A 198 5.00 -7.32 -21.26
C MET A 198 4.63 -8.14 -22.51
N LYS A 199 4.02 -9.31 -22.30
CA LYS A 199 3.65 -10.25 -23.35
C LYS A 199 2.18 -10.64 -23.19
N SER A 200 1.58 -11.10 -24.28
CA SER A 200 0.24 -11.69 -24.27
C SER A 200 0.12 -12.76 -23.17
N VAL A 201 -0.98 -12.72 -22.43
CA VAL A 201 -1.31 -13.73 -21.41
C VAL A 201 -2.30 -14.74 -22.00
N PRO A 202 -1.91 -16.01 -22.23
CA PRO A 202 -2.79 -16.98 -22.88
C PRO A 202 -4.01 -17.29 -22.00
N VAL A 203 -5.18 -17.46 -22.61
CA VAL A 203 -6.39 -17.91 -21.92
C VAL A 203 -6.20 -19.34 -21.44
N VAL A 204 -6.43 -19.57 -20.16
CA VAL A 204 -6.23 -20.86 -19.49
C VAL A 204 -7.43 -21.17 -18.61
N ALA A 205 -7.74 -22.45 -18.46
CA ALA A 205 -8.78 -22.91 -17.55
C ALA A 205 -8.40 -22.62 -16.09
N ASP A 206 -9.43 -22.56 -15.25
CA ASP A 206 -9.27 -22.50 -13.80
C ASP A 206 -8.59 -23.77 -13.28
N ALA A 207 -7.97 -23.66 -12.11
CA ALA A 207 -7.16 -24.70 -11.50
C ALA A 207 -7.63 -24.98 -10.06
N PRO A 208 -7.20 -26.07 -9.42
CA PRO A 208 -7.31 -26.20 -7.98
C PRO A 208 -6.41 -25.18 -7.27
N VAL A 209 -6.78 -24.81 -6.05
CA VAL A 209 -5.96 -23.94 -5.19
C VAL A 209 -4.63 -24.65 -4.88
N PRO A 210 -3.46 -24.02 -5.11
CA PRO A 210 -2.18 -24.59 -4.75
C PRO A 210 -2.11 -24.92 -3.26
N GLU A 211 -1.44 -26.02 -2.93
CA GLU A 211 -1.23 -26.43 -1.55
C GLU A 211 -0.54 -25.32 -0.74
N GLY A 212 -1.06 -25.04 0.46
CA GLY A 212 -0.50 -24.05 1.38
C GLY A 212 -0.95 -22.61 1.13
N VAL A 213 -1.82 -22.36 0.14
CA VAL A 213 -2.41 -21.05 -0.15
C VAL A 213 -3.82 -20.94 0.44
N ASP A 214 -4.04 -19.92 1.28
CA ASP A 214 -5.39 -19.51 1.66
C ASP A 214 -5.96 -18.57 0.58
N TYR A 215 -6.66 -19.15 -0.39
CA TYR A 215 -7.13 -18.39 -1.55
C TYR A 215 -8.36 -17.52 -1.25
N ASP A 216 -9.25 -17.93 -0.34
CA ASP A 216 -10.40 -17.10 0.07
C ASP A 216 -9.89 -15.84 0.77
N PHE A 217 -8.85 -15.97 1.61
CA PHE A 217 -8.19 -14.82 2.18
C PHE A 217 -7.38 -14.03 1.14
N TRP A 218 -6.73 -14.68 0.18
CA TRP A 218 -6.07 -13.93 -0.91
C TRP A 218 -7.06 -13.07 -1.72
N LEU A 219 -8.27 -13.58 -2.01
CA LEU A 219 -9.32 -12.84 -2.69
C LEU A 219 -9.80 -11.65 -1.83
N GLY A 220 -10.07 -11.90 -0.55
CA GLY A 220 -10.42 -10.84 0.39
C GLY A 220 -11.65 -10.05 -0.03
N PRO A 221 -11.54 -8.71 -0.18
CA PRO A 221 -12.66 -7.86 -0.58
C PRO A 221 -13.01 -7.98 -2.08
N ALA A 222 -12.18 -8.63 -2.88
CA ALA A 222 -12.43 -8.78 -4.32
C ALA A 222 -13.60 -9.74 -4.61
N THR A 223 -14.17 -9.62 -5.81
CA THR A 223 -15.20 -10.53 -6.29
C THR A 223 -14.74 -11.98 -6.20
N LYS A 224 -15.56 -12.87 -5.61
CA LYS A 224 -15.23 -14.29 -5.53
C LYS A 224 -15.12 -14.89 -6.93
N ARG A 225 -13.98 -15.53 -7.21
CA ARG A 225 -13.74 -16.26 -8.46
C ARG A 225 -13.04 -17.59 -8.17
N PRO A 226 -13.17 -18.60 -9.04
CA PRO A 226 -12.27 -19.74 -9.02
C PRO A 226 -10.82 -19.28 -9.23
N ILE A 227 -9.87 -20.03 -8.66
CA ILE A 227 -8.47 -19.70 -8.87
C ILE A 227 -8.07 -19.95 -10.32
N ASN A 228 -7.38 -18.97 -10.88
CA ASN A 228 -6.81 -19.04 -12.21
C ASN A 228 -5.37 -18.56 -12.14
N LYS A 229 -4.43 -19.30 -12.73
CA LYS A 229 -3.00 -18.94 -12.69
C LYS A 229 -2.71 -17.54 -13.25
N ASN A 230 -3.52 -17.07 -14.18
CA ASN A 230 -3.36 -15.72 -14.75
C ASN A 230 -3.83 -14.65 -13.78
N ARG A 231 -4.72 -14.95 -12.84
CA ARG A 231 -5.26 -13.99 -11.88
C ARG A 231 -4.47 -13.94 -10.57
N PHE A 232 -3.51 -14.83 -10.38
CA PHE A 232 -2.83 -15.06 -9.10
C PHE A 232 -1.37 -14.56 -9.11
N HIS A 233 -0.90 -14.05 -7.96
CA HIS A 233 0.41 -13.39 -7.83
C HIS A 233 0.64 -12.31 -8.91
N PHE A 234 1.80 -12.28 -9.59
CA PHE A 234 2.24 -11.13 -10.39
C PHE A 234 1.19 -10.58 -11.37
N THR A 235 0.48 -11.47 -12.06
CA THR A 235 -0.45 -11.13 -13.15
C THR A 235 -1.82 -10.65 -12.66
N PHE A 236 -2.09 -10.61 -11.34
CA PHE A 236 -3.33 -9.99 -10.80
C PHE A 236 -3.54 -8.57 -11.33
N ARG A 237 -2.43 -7.87 -11.65
CA ARG A 237 -2.38 -6.47 -12.12
C ARG A 237 -3.29 -6.19 -13.31
N TRP A 238 -3.56 -7.20 -14.13
CA TRP A 238 -4.25 -7.05 -15.42
C TRP A 238 -5.75 -7.35 -15.36
N PHE A 239 -6.31 -7.49 -14.14
CA PHE A 239 -7.69 -7.89 -13.90
C PHE A 239 -8.37 -6.90 -12.96
N TRP A 240 -9.56 -6.43 -13.34
CA TRP A 240 -10.25 -5.33 -12.66
C TRP A 240 -10.72 -5.67 -11.25
N ASP A 241 -10.84 -6.96 -10.92
CA ASP A 241 -11.17 -7.39 -9.57
C ASP A 241 -10.07 -7.00 -8.56
N TYR A 242 -8.81 -6.91 -9.03
CA TYR A 242 -7.64 -6.80 -8.15
C TYR A 242 -6.84 -5.52 -8.36
N ALA A 243 -6.84 -4.94 -9.56
CA ALA A 243 -5.98 -3.81 -9.91
C ALA A 243 -6.49 -3.05 -11.15
N GLY A 244 -5.86 -1.91 -11.44
CA GLY A 244 -6.21 -1.02 -12.56
C GLY A 244 -5.31 -1.10 -13.80
N GLY A 245 -4.48 -2.15 -13.93
CA GLY A 245 -3.63 -2.34 -15.09
C GLY A 245 -2.38 -1.48 -15.13
N MET A 246 -1.81 -1.33 -16.32
CA MET A 246 -0.55 -0.61 -16.54
C MET A 246 -0.61 0.87 -16.13
N MET A 247 -1.79 1.49 -16.26
CA MET A 247 -2.00 2.88 -15.85
C MET A 247 -1.85 3.06 -14.33
N THR A 248 -2.31 2.11 -13.52
CA THR A 248 -2.16 2.18 -12.06
C THR A 248 -0.83 1.62 -11.59
N ASP A 249 -0.28 0.59 -12.25
CA ASP A 249 0.99 -0.02 -11.84
C ASP A 249 2.21 0.85 -12.16
N TRP A 250 2.32 1.34 -13.41
CA TRP A 250 3.43 2.19 -13.87
C TRP A 250 3.02 3.62 -14.15
N GLY A 251 1.81 3.85 -14.65
CA GLY A 251 1.32 5.20 -14.94
C GLY A 251 1.34 6.09 -13.69
N VAL A 252 1.09 5.53 -12.50
CA VAL A 252 1.19 6.27 -11.22
C VAL A 252 2.55 6.94 -11.05
N HIS A 253 3.65 6.26 -11.37
CA HIS A 253 5.00 6.83 -11.25
C HIS A 253 5.23 7.98 -12.23
N ILE A 254 4.81 7.77 -13.47
CA ILE A 254 5.07 8.69 -14.58
C ILE A 254 4.21 9.96 -14.45
N VAL A 255 2.93 9.80 -14.09
CA VAL A 255 2.01 10.92 -13.85
C VAL A 255 2.40 11.69 -12.60
N ASP A 256 2.77 10.99 -11.52
CA ASP A 256 3.24 11.60 -10.29
C ASP A 256 4.41 12.56 -10.54
N TYR A 257 5.40 12.11 -11.30
CA TYR A 257 6.59 12.89 -11.56
C TYR A 257 6.33 14.11 -12.47
N ALA A 258 5.42 13.97 -13.44
CA ALA A 258 4.96 15.09 -14.25
C ALA A 258 4.27 16.17 -13.39
N LEU A 259 3.39 15.75 -12.47
CA LEU A 259 2.70 16.65 -11.54
C LEU A 259 3.69 17.31 -10.56
N PHE A 260 4.63 16.54 -10.02
CA PHE A 260 5.65 17.03 -9.11
C PHE A 260 6.57 18.07 -9.77
N GLY A 261 7.02 17.81 -11.00
CA GLY A 261 7.78 18.78 -11.80
C GLY A 261 7.02 20.09 -12.05
N MET A 262 5.71 20.00 -12.26
CA MET A 262 4.84 21.16 -12.48
C MET A 262 4.39 21.86 -11.19
N ASN A 263 4.80 21.36 -10.02
CA ASN A 263 4.32 21.80 -8.72
C ASN A 263 2.78 21.80 -8.64
N GLN A 264 2.16 20.74 -9.16
CA GLN A 264 0.72 20.51 -9.16
C GLN A 264 0.39 19.26 -8.35
N TYR A 265 -0.77 19.27 -7.70
CA TYR A 265 -1.26 18.11 -6.95
C TYR A 265 -2.15 17.20 -7.80
N ALA A 266 -3.05 17.78 -8.59
CA ALA A 266 -3.98 17.05 -9.44
C ALA A 266 -4.32 17.86 -10.71
N PRO A 267 -4.65 17.21 -11.82
CA PRO A 267 -5.19 17.88 -13.00
C PRO A 267 -6.61 18.43 -12.74
N LYS A 268 -7.00 19.48 -13.48
CA LYS A 268 -8.38 20.03 -13.41
C LYS A 268 -9.42 19.12 -14.06
N SER A 269 -9.01 18.36 -15.06
CA SER A 269 -9.83 17.41 -15.81
C SER A 269 -8.90 16.39 -16.47
N VAL A 270 -9.39 15.19 -16.72
CA VAL A 270 -8.66 14.13 -17.42
C VAL A 270 -9.49 13.62 -18.59
N MET A 271 -8.82 13.14 -19.63
CA MET A 271 -9.43 12.42 -20.74
C MET A 271 -8.54 11.23 -21.05
N SER A 272 -9.11 10.02 -21.06
CA SER A 272 -8.34 8.85 -21.45
C SER A 272 -8.99 8.11 -22.60
N MET A 273 -8.15 7.59 -23.49
CA MET A 273 -8.53 6.71 -24.58
C MET A 273 -7.56 5.54 -24.60
N GLY A 274 -8.09 4.32 -24.75
CA GLY A 274 -7.29 3.12 -24.76
C GLY A 274 -8.15 1.88 -24.93
N GLY A 275 -7.48 0.74 -24.97
CA GLY A 275 -8.12 -0.56 -25.12
C GLY A 275 -7.09 -1.68 -25.20
N LYS A 276 -7.58 -2.86 -25.57
CA LYS A 276 -6.74 -4.01 -25.92
C LYS A 276 -6.54 -4.02 -27.43
N PHE A 277 -5.42 -3.49 -27.89
CA PHE A 277 -5.09 -3.40 -29.32
C PHE A 277 -3.92 -4.29 -29.72
N ALA A 278 -2.95 -4.48 -28.82
CA ALA A 278 -1.82 -5.36 -29.07
C ALA A 278 -2.21 -6.84 -28.95
N TYR A 279 -3.03 -7.17 -27.95
CA TYR A 279 -3.45 -8.54 -27.64
C TYR A 279 -4.96 -8.63 -27.33
N PRO A 280 -5.83 -8.42 -28.34
CA PRO A 280 -7.28 -8.33 -28.13
C PRO A 280 -7.87 -9.58 -27.45
N ASP A 281 -7.40 -10.77 -27.83
CA ASP A 281 -7.98 -12.05 -27.42
C ASP A 281 -7.28 -12.70 -26.21
N ASP A 282 -6.35 -11.99 -25.57
CA ASP A 282 -5.64 -12.54 -24.41
C ASP A 282 -6.51 -12.51 -23.14
N ALA A 283 -6.01 -13.11 -22.06
CA ALA A 283 -6.76 -13.21 -20.81
C ALA A 283 -6.92 -11.89 -20.04
N CYS A 284 -6.12 -10.85 -20.34
CA CYS A 284 -6.12 -9.60 -19.58
C CYS A 284 -7.43 -8.82 -19.80
N GLU A 285 -7.86 -8.06 -18.79
CA GLU A 285 -9.06 -7.22 -18.87
C GLU A 285 -8.73 -5.72 -18.99
N THR A 286 -7.56 -5.32 -18.49
CA THR A 286 -7.11 -3.93 -18.51
C THR A 286 -6.52 -3.53 -19.87
N PRO A 287 -6.51 -2.24 -20.25
CA PRO A 287 -5.93 -1.80 -21.51
C PRO A 287 -4.45 -2.18 -21.65
N ASP A 288 -4.05 -2.63 -22.84
CA ASP A 288 -2.64 -2.83 -23.21
C ASP A 288 -2.03 -1.56 -23.84
N THR A 289 -2.90 -0.67 -24.32
CA THR A 289 -2.54 0.58 -24.99
C THR A 289 -3.46 1.68 -24.47
N GLN A 290 -2.88 2.75 -23.91
CA GLN A 290 -3.65 3.85 -23.33
C GLN A 290 -2.91 5.19 -23.43
N GLN A 291 -3.67 6.25 -23.70
CA GLN A 291 -3.28 7.65 -23.60
C GLN A 291 -4.23 8.35 -22.62
N ALA A 292 -3.70 9.23 -21.77
CA ALA A 292 -4.45 9.97 -20.76
C ALA A 292 -3.92 11.40 -20.58
#